data_AF-X1CK88-F1
#
_entry.id   AF-X1CK88-F1
#
_cell.length_a   1.000
_cell.length_b   1.000
_cell.length_c   1.000
_cell.angle_alpha   90.00
_cell.angle_beta   90.00
_cell.angle_gamma   90.00
#
_symmetry.space_group_name_H-M   'P 1'
#
loop_
_entity.id
_entity.type
_entity.pdbx_description
1 polymer ?
#
loop_
_entity_poly.entity_id
_entity_poly.type
_entity_poly.pdbx_seq_one_letter_code
_entity_poly.pdbx_strand_id
1 'polypeptide(L)'
;AIDRALRRNKQVFNGAELATPHDLRRTAASHMTALETPRLVVSKILNHVENSVTAIYDRHSYDKEKKAALTIWGKSLNEIINN
;
A
#
# COMPACT_ATOMS: atom_id res chain seq x y z
N ALA A 1 -4.24 -5.86 -16.47
CA ALA A 1 -3.95 -4.73 -17.39
C ALA A 1 -2.62 -4.05 -17.07
N ILE A 2 -2.43 -3.54 -15.84
CA ILE A 2 -1.21 -2.80 -15.42
C ILE A 2 0.07 -3.65 -15.49
N ASP A 3 0.02 -4.90 -15.00
CA ASP A 3 1.17 -5.82 -15.04
C ASP A 3 1.72 -6.03 -16.48
N ARG A 4 0.83 -6.28 -17.45
CA ARG A 4 1.21 -6.44 -18.86
C ARG A 4 1.80 -5.15 -19.43
N ALA A 5 1.31 -3.99 -19.00
CA ALA A 5 1.83 -2.70 -19.43
C ALA A 5 3.24 -2.43 -18.88
N LEU A 6 3.50 -2.73 -17.61
CA LEU A 6 4.85 -2.68 -17.02
C LEU A 6 5.82 -3.59 -17.76
N ARG A 7 5.43 -4.85 -17.99
CA ARG A 7 6.28 -5.83 -18.69
C ARG A 7 6.62 -5.41 -20.12
N ARG A 8 5.74 -4.69 -20.81
CA ARG A 8 5.97 -4.20 -22.18
C ARG A 8 6.86 -2.97 -22.25
N ASN A 9 6.97 -2.22 -21.15
CA ASN A 9 7.72 -0.96 -21.10
C ASN A 9 8.94 -1.06 -20.18
N LYS A 10 9.48 -2.26 -19.94
CA LYS A 10 10.62 -2.47 -19.03
C LYS A 10 11.81 -1.56 -19.33
N GLN A 11 12.11 -1.33 -20.60
CA GLN A 11 13.20 -0.41 -20.99
C GLN A 11 12.98 1.05 -20.58
N VAL A 12 11.76 1.45 -20.21
CA VAL A 12 11.45 2.79 -19.71
C VAL A 12 11.76 2.89 -18.21
N PHE A 13 11.76 1.76 -17.51
CA PHE A 13 11.93 1.68 -16.06
C PHE A 13 13.39 1.36 -15.70
N ASN A 14 14.33 2.22 -16.13
CA ASN A 14 15.77 2.07 -15.85
C ASN A 14 16.04 1.82 -14.35
N GLY A 15 16.56 0.64 -14.01
CA GLY A 15 16.85 0.22 -12.63
C GLY A 15 15.65 -0.39 -11.88
N ALA A 16 14.50 -0.55 -12.54
CA ALA A 16 13.28 -1.13 -11.99
C ALA A 16 12.60 -2.11 -12.98
N GLU A 17 13.37 -2.77 -13.85
CA GLU A 17 12.90 -3.64 -14.93
C GLU A 17 12.19 -4.92 -14.42
N LEU A 18 12.45 -5.26 -13.16
CA LEU A 18 11.84 -6.39 -12.45
C LEU A 18 10.63 -5.98 -11.59
N ALA A 19 10.33 -4.68 -11.48
CA ALA A 19 9.22 -4.21 -10.68
C ALA A 19 7.88 -4.68 -11.25
N THR A 20 7.01 -5.09 -10.35
CA THR A 20 5.64 -5.55 -10.64
C THR A 20 4.63 -4.64 -9.94
N PRO A 21 3.34 -4.66 -10.34
CA PRO A 21 2.31 -3.94 -9.59
C PRO A 21 2.23 -4.35 -8.11
N HIS A 22 2.62 -5.58 -7.79
CA HIS A 22 2.64 -6.05 -6.41
C HIS A 22 3.68 -5.30 -5.57
N ASP A 23 4.79 -4.87 -6.17
CA ASP A 23 5.82 -4.11 -5.47
C ASP A 23 5.31 -2.72 -5.08
N LEU A 24 4.45 -2.07 -5.89
CA LEU A 24 3.79 -0.82 -5.49
C LEU A 24 2.99 -0.98 -4.20
N ARG A 25 2.28 -2.10 -4.06
CA ARG A 25 1.50 -2.44 -2.87
C ARG A 25 2.41 -2.70 -1.66
N ARG A 26 3.53 -3.41 -1.84
CA ARG A 26 4.52 -3.63 -0.79
C ARG A 26 5.18 -2.34 -0.35
N THR A 27 5.58 -1.50 -1.30
CA THR A 27 6.17 -0.17 -1.05
C THR A 27 5.21 0.69 -0.24
N ALA A 28 3.95 0.82 -0.66
CA ALA A 28 2.96 1.58 0.10
C ALA A 28 2.78 1.06 1.53
N ALA A 29 2.73 -0.25 1.73
CA ALA A 29 2.63 -0.85 3.06
C ALA A 29 3.84 -0.56 3.95
N SER A 30 5.05 -0.70 3.41
CA SER A 30 6.29 -0.41 4.12
C SER A 30 6.38 1.06 4.52
N HIS A 31 6.07 1.98 3.60
CA HIS A 31 6.09 3.41 3.89
C HIS A 31 5.00 3.83 4.88
N MET A 32 3.77 3.31 4.76
CA MET A 32 2.73 3.57 5.76
C MET A 32 3.16 3.12 7.16
N THR A 33 3.81 1.95 7.26
CA THR A 33 4.34 1.46 8.54
C THR A 33 5.48 2.35 9.08
N ALA A 34 6.35 2.85 8.20
CA ALA A 34 7.41 3.80 8.57
C ALA A 34 6.85 5.16 9.03
N LEU A 35 5.69 5.55 8.50
CA LEU A 35 4.91 6.73 8.93
C LEU A 35 4.01 6.42 10.14
N GLU A 36 4.40 5.44 10.95
CA GLU A 36 3.74 5.05 12.21
C GLU A 36 2.27 4.61 12.07
N THR A 37 1.82 4.25 10.87
CA THR A 37 0.47 3.70 10.70
C THR A 37 0.39 2.33 11.38
N PRO A 38 -0.60 2.09 12.25
CA PRO A 38 -0.75 0.80 12.92
C PRO A 38 -0.88 -0.36 11.92
N ARG A 39 -0.19 -1.48 12.19
CA ARG A 39 -0.20 -2.66 11.31
C ARG A 39 -1.61 -3.19 11.02
N LEU A 40 -2.53 -3.09 11.98
CA LEU A 40 -3.93 -3.45 11.78
C LEU A 40 -4.58 -2.60 10.68
N VAL A 41 -4.39 -1.28 10.74
CA VAL A 41 -4.92 -0.34 9.74
C VAL A 41 -4.31 -0.63 8.37
N VAL A 42 -2.99 -0.82 8.28
CA VAL A 42 -2.32 -1.22 7.02
C VAL A 42 -2.91 -2.53 6.49
N SER A 43 -3.13 -3.54 7.35
CA SER A 43 -3.72 -4.82 6.97
C SER A 43 -5.13 -4.66 6.39
N LYS A 44 -5.98 -3.81 7.00
CA LYS A 44 -7.33 -3.51 6.51
C LYS A 44 -7.32 -2.71 5.20
N ILE A 45 -6.40 -1.75 5.02
CA ILE A 45 -6.19 -1.04 3.73
C ILE A 45 -5.83 -2.06 2.64
N LEU A 46 -4.94 -2.98 2.98
CA LEU A 46 -4.50 -4.04 2.10
C LEU A 46 -5.60 -5.10 1.87
N ASN A 47 -6.73 -5.07 2.58
CA ASN A 47 -7.77 -6.09 2.50
C ASN A 47 -7.19 -7.50 2.72
N HIS A 48 -6.30 -7.64 3.69
CA HIS A 48 -5.82 -8.95 4.10
C HIS A 48 -6.91 -9.69 4.88
N VAL A 49 -7.02 -10.99 4.61
CA VAL A 49 -7.89 -11.87 5.38
C VAL A 49 -7.32 -12.03 6.79
N GLU A 50 -8.17 -11.85 7.78
CA GLU A 50 -7.82 -12.03 9.19
C GLU A 50 -8.27 -13.41 9.65
N ASN A 51 -7.32 -14.28 10.01
CA ASN A 51 -7.58 -15.67 10.41
C ASN A 51 -7.72 -15.84 11.93
N SER A 52 -7.84 -14.75 12.69
CA SER A 52 -7.95 -14.78 14.14
C SER A 52 -9.38 -15.12 14.58
N VAL A 53 -9.55 -15.79 15.73
CA VAL A 53 -10.87 -15.95 16.36
C VAL A 53 -11.48 -14.59 16.72
N THR A 54 -10.66 -13.54 16.86
CA THR A 54 -11.15 -12.19 17.12
C THR A 54 -11.81 -11.54 15.90
N ALA A 55 -11.57 -12.05 14.68
CA ALA A 55 -12.13 -11.50 13.45
C ALA A 55 -13.67 -11.50 13.41
N ILE A 56 -14.34 -12.41 14.16
CA ILE A 56 -15.81 -12.40 14.28
C ILE A 56 -16.35 -11.19 15.06
N TYR A 57 -15.55 -10.65 15.97
CA TYR A 57 -15.91 -9.50 16.81
C TYR A 57 -15.50 -8.17 16.18
N ASP A 58 -14.43 -8.17 15.38
CA ASP A 58 -13.96 -6.97 14.70
C ASP A 58 -14.80 -6.65 13.45
N ARG A 59 -15.98 -6.06 13.70
CA ARG A 59 -16.91 -5.58 12.66
C ARG A 59 -16.64 -4.13 12.25
N HIS A 60 -15.65 -3.48 12.86
CA HIS A 60 -15.35 -2.10 12.56
C HIS A 60 -14.70 -1.99 11.18
N SER A 61 -15.14 -1.04 10.35
CA SER A 61 -14.62 -0.88 8.99
C SER A 61 -13.26 -0.17 8.94
N TYR A 62 -12.88 0.53 10.02
CA TYR A 62 -11.68 1.36 10.12
C TYR A 62 -11.61 2.49 9.07
N ASP A 63 -12.74 2.96 8.54
CA ASP A 63 -12.72 3.92 7.41
C ASP A 63 -12.01 5.24 7.76
N LYS A 64 -12.12 5.70 9.01
CA LYS A 64 -11.46 6.92 9.47
C LYS A 64 -9.94 6.74 9.53
N GLU A 65 -9.48 5.62 10.09
CA GLU A 65 -8.08 5.26 10.25
C GLU A 65 -7.43 5.01 8.89
N LYS A 66 -8.12 4.26 8.00
CA LYS A 66 -7.68 4.02 6.63
C LYS A 66 -7.52 5.34 5.88
N LYS A 67 -8.49 6.26 6.00
CA LYS A 67 -8.41 7.58 5.36
C LYS A 67 -7.24 8.40 5.89
N ALA A 68 -7.03 8.44 7.20
CA ALA A 68 -5.92 9.16 7.81
C ALA A 68 -4.56 8.63 7.32
N ALA A 69 -4.37 7.31 7.35
CA ALA A 69 -3.16 6.65 6.88
C ALA A 69 -2.89 6.91 5.38
N LEU A 70 -3.91 6.74 4.52
CA LEU A 70 -3.78 7.01 3.09
C LEU A 70 -3.51 8.49 2.78
N THR A 71 -4.04 9.40 3.60
CA THR A 71 -3.77 10.84 3.45
C THR A 71 -2.31 11.15 3.78
N ILE A 72 -1.78 10.58 4.86
CA ILE A 72 -0.38 10.75 5.26
C ILE A 72 0.56 10.16 4.22
N TRP A 73 0.28 8.93 3.76
CA TRP A 73 1.03 8.32 2.67
C TRP A 73 0.98 9.15 1.39
N GLY A 74 -0.19 9.66 1.00
CA GLY A 74 -0.33 10.51 -0.18
C GLY A 74 0.52 11.78 -0.12
N LYS A 75 0.65 12.39 1.06
CA LYS A 75 1.56 13.55 1.25
C LYS A 75 3.02 13.15 1.04
N SER A 76 3.48 12.08 1.70
CA SER A 76 4.85 11.57 1.55
C SER A 76 5.16 11.14 0.11
N LEU A 77 4.20 10.52 -0.58
CA LEU A 77 4.32 10.16 -1.98
C LEU A 77 4.45 11.38 -2.89
N ASN A 78 3.70 12.44 -2.63
CA ASN A 78 3.83 13.69 -3.37
C ASN A 78 5.21 14.34 -3.15
N GLU A 79 5.79 14.24 -1.95
CA GLU A 79 7.17 14.71 -1.70
C GLU A 79 8.18 13.89 -2.50
N ILE A 80 7.96 12.58 -2.68
CA ILE A 80 8.85 11.72 -3.49
C ILE A 80 8.76 12.07 -4.99
N ILE A 81 7.55 12.35 -5.50
CA ILE A 81 7.31 12.55 -6.94
C ILE A 81 7.63 13.99 -7.39
N ASN A 82 7.47 14.98 -6.50
CA ASN A 82 7.68 16.39 -6.83
C ASN A 82 9.02 16.96 -6.36
N ASN A 83 9.88 16.13 -5.75
CA ASN A 83 11.30 16.43 -5.57
C ASN A 83 12.08 16.06 -6.84
#